data_AF-A0A2E9W8I2-F1
#
_entry.id   AF-A0A2E9W8I2-F1
#
_cell.length_a   1.000
_cell.length_b   1.000
_cell.length_c   1.000
_cell.angle_alpha   90.00
_cell.angle_beta   90.00
_cell.angle_gamma   90.00
#
_symmetry.space_group_name_H-M   'P 1'
#
loop_
_entity.id
_entity.type
_entity.pdbx_description
1 polymer ?
#
loop_
_entity_poly.entity_id
_entity_poly.type
_entity_poly.pdbx_seq_one_letter_code
_entity_poly.pdbx_strand_id
1 'polypeptide(L)'
;MLKFSADVQTTSASKYLQQLCKHFAHKVTVDYTPEEARVQFPPGRCLMLADTETLRFHCQADNEKAMPVIKDIIERHLVKFAWREELTFQWVNEIPAEAEEILLSPAFMTAPESNDQKEGAGEQAH
;
A
#
# COMPACT_ATOMS: atom_id res chain seq x y z
N MET A 1 10.24 -14.55 -6.50
CA MET A 1 9.34 -13.66 -5.73
C MET A 1 9.70 -13.71 -4.26
N LEU A 2 10.07 -12.57 -3.68
CA LEU A 2 10.37 -12.38 -2.26
C LEU A 2 9.20 -11.72 -1.57
N LYS A 3 8.90 -12.15 -0.35
CA LYS A 3 7.80 -11.63 0.45
C LYS A 3 8.40 -10.92 1.66
N PHE A 4 7.87 -9.76 1.99
CA PHE A 4 8.32 -9.00 3.15
C PHE A 4 7.19 -8.10 3.64
N SER A 5 7.17 -7.86 4.93
CA SER A 5 6.23 -6.93 5.55
C SER A 5 6.93 -5.96 6.48
N ALA A 6 6.24 -4.88 6.82
CA ALA A 6 6.63 -3.98 7.88
C ALA A 6 5.41 -3.50 8.64
N ASP A 7 5.54 -3.38 9.96
CA ASP A 7 4.63 -2.60 10.78
C ASP A 7 5.22 -1.23 11.09
N VAL A 8 4.35 -0.24 11.14
CA VAL A 8 4.66 1.13 11.53
C VAL A 8 3.62 1.59 12.54
N GLN A 9 4.07 1.91 13.75
CA GLN A 9 3.20 2.43 14.81
C GLN A 9 2.79 3.87 14.49
N THR A 10 1.50 4.10 14.28
CA THR A 10 0.95 5.44 13.99
C THR A 10 -0.56 5.46 14.15
N THR A 11 -1.06 6.47 14.86
CA THR A 11 -2.51 6.75 15.00
C THR A 11 -3.14 7.35 13.73
N SER A 12 -2.29 7.73 12.76
CA SER A 12 -2.70 8.35 11.50
C SER A 12 -2.58 7.40 10.31
N ALA A 13 -2.63 6.08 10.55
CA ALA A 13 -2.43 5.04 9.53
C ALA A 13 -3.32 5.23 8.30
N SER A 14 -4.63 5.37 8.49
CA SER A 14 -5.59 5.60 7.40
C SER A 14 -5.27 6.86 6.59
N LYS A 15 -4.87 7.94 7.28
CA LYS A 15 -4.54 9.21 6.64
C LYS A 15 -3.27 9.12 5.81
N TYR A 16 -2.24 8.46 6.33
CA TYR A 16 -0.98 8.26 5.59
C TYR A 16 -1.15 7.30 4.42
N LEU A 17 -1.89 6.21 4.59
CA LEU A 17 -2.25 5.29 3.52
C LEU A 17 -2.90 6.03 2.36
N GLN A 18 -3.94 6.82 2.62
CA GLN A 18 -4.64 7.58 1.57
C GLN A 18 -3.72 8.60 0.88
N GLN A 19 -2.81 9.26 1.60
CA GLN A 19 -1.85 10.19 1.00
C GLN A 19 -0.81 9.49 0.11
N LEU A 20 -0.28 8.35 0.57
CA LEU A 20 0.62 7.51 -0.22
C LEU A 20 -0.07 7.05 -1.51
N CYS A 21 -1.31 6.57 -1.38
CA CYS A 21 -2.07 6.04 -2.51
C CYS A 21 -2.36 7.11 -3.57
N LYS A 22 -2.83 8.29 -3.14
CA LYS A 22 -3.02 9.43 -4.05
C LYS A 22 -1.73 9.83 -4.75
N HIS A 23 -0.59 9.79 -4.04
CA HIS A 23 0.70 10.11 -4.64
C HIS A 23 1.13 9.07 -5.68
N PHE A 24 0.97 7.78 -5.37
CA PHE A 24 1.35 6.68 -6.24
C PHE A 24 0.43 6.52 -7.44
N ALA A 25 -0.87 6.83 -7.31
CA ALA A 25 -1.85 6.77 -8.41
C ALA A 25 -1.47 7.62 -9.64
N HIS A 26 -0.56 8.60 -9.48
CA HIS A 26 -0.02 9.37 -10.61
C HIS A 26 1.00 8.62 -11.47
N LYS A 27 1.60 7.54 -10.93
CA LYS A 27 2.71 6.81 -11.56
C LYS A 27 2.41 5.34 -11.75
N VAL A 28 1.58 4.75 -10.89
CA VAL A 28 1.29 3.32 -10.85
C VAL A 28 -0.17 3.07 -10.53
N THR A 29 -0.65 1.86 -10.82
CA THR A 29 -2.01 1.44 -10.48
C THR A 29 -2.14 1.28 -8.97
N VAL A 30 -3.08 2.01 -8.39
CA VAL A 30 -3.42 1.93 -6.97
C VAL A 30 -4.92 1.85 -6.81
N ASP A 31 -5.36 0.91 -5.98
CA ASP A 31 -6.72 0.79 -5.48
C ASP A 31 -6.67 0.94 -3.96
N TYR A 32 -7.47 1.82 -3.37
CA TYR A 32 -7.40 2.06 -1.93
C TYR A 32 -8.72 2.47 -1.31
N THR A 33 -8.87 2.07 -0.06
CA THR A 33 -9.96 2.37 0.87
C THR A 33 -9.35 3.05 2.11
N PRO A 34 -10.15 3.56 3.06
CA PRO A 34 -9.59 4.12 4.29
C PRO A 34 -8.85 3.10 5.18
N GLU A 35 -9.06 1.80 4.98
CA GLU A 35 -8.53 0.73 5.84
C GLU A 35 -7.54 -0.17 5.09
N GLU A 36 -7.64 -0.28 3.78
CA GLU A 36 -6.79 -1.14 2.95
C GLU A 36 -6.35 -0.41 1.68
N ALA A 37 -5.11 -0.62 1.25
CA ALA A 37 -4.64 -0.18 -0.05
C ALA A 37 -3.85 -1.23 -0.78
N ARG A 38 -3.94 -1.17 -2.11
CA ARG A 38 -3.42 -2.13 -3.06
C ARG A 38 -2.63 -1.38 -4.11
N VAL A 39 -1.32 -1.53 -4.08
CA VAL A 39 -0.40 -0.81 -4.96
C VAL A 39 0.35 -1.79 -5.83
N GLN A 40 0.28 -1.60 -7.14
CA GLN A 40 1.03 -2.39 -8.12
C GLN A 40 2.27 -1.60 -8.54
N PHE A 41 3.41 -1.90 -7.91
CA PHE A 41 4.68 -1.32 -8.34
C PHE A 41 5.21 -2.06 -9.58
N PRO A 42 5.93 -1.39 -10.50
CA PRO A 42 6.58 -2.07 -11.62
C PRO A 42 7.48 -3.25 -11.19
N PRO A 43 8.26 -3.17 -10.09
CA PRO A 43 9.08 -4.29 -9.61
C PRO A 43 8.36 -5.25 -8.63
N GLY A 44 7.07 -5.08 -8.33
CA GLY A 44 6.36 -5.92 -7.37
C GLY A 44 4.99 -5.39 -6.90
N ARG A 45 4.41 -6.01 -5.90
CA ARG A 45 3.07 -5.68 -5.39
C ARG A 45 3.17 -5.27 -3.93
N CYS A 46 2.28 -4.40 -3.47
CA CYS A 46 2.16 -4.14 -2.05
C CYS A 46 0.71 -3.94 -1.61
N LEU A 47 0.35 -4.62 -0.55
CA LEU A 47 -0.88 -4.46 0.22
C LEU A 47 -0.53 -3.64 1.46
N MET A 48 -1.35 -2.64 1.78
CA MET A 48 -1.22 -1.84 2.99
C MET A 48 -2.51 -1.98 3.78
N LEU A 49 -2.40 -2.17 5.09
CA LEU A 49 -3.53 -2.30 6.00
C LEU A 49 -3.38 -1.23 7.07
N ALA A 50 -4.29 -0.27 7.07
CA ALA A 50 -4.38 0.76 8.09
C ALA A 50 -5.28 0.27 9.21
N ASP A 51 -4.66 0.03 10.36
CA ASP A 51 -5.34 -0.24 11.62
C ASP A 51 -5.53 1.06 12.41
N THR A 52 -6.08 0.95 13.63
CA THR A 52 -6.37 2.13 14.47
C THR A 52 -5.09 2.89 14.86
N GLU A 53 -4.02 2.15 15.12
CA GLU A 53 -2.74 2.68 15.63
C GLU A 53 -1.52 2.02 15.00
N THR A 54 -1.71 1.23 13.94
CA THR A 54 -0.63 0.57 13.21
C THR A 54 -0.92 0.56 11.71
N LEU A 55 0.07 0.95 10.91
CA LEU A 55 0.04 0.81 9.47
C LEU A 55 0.93 -0.38 9.08
N ARG A 56 0.32 -1.42 8.54
CA ARG A 56 1.00 -2.63 8.09
C ARG A 56 1.21 -2.58 6.58
N PHE A 57 2.39 -2.99 6.13
CA PHE A 57 2.77 -3.12 4.74
C PHE A 57 3.08 -4.58 4.48
N HIS A 58 2.46 -5.18 3.47
CA HIS A 58 2.71 -6.54 3.03
C HIS A 58 3.03 -6.50 1.55
N CYS A 59 4.30 -6.62 1.20
CA CYS A 59 4.74 -6.50 -0.18
C CYS A 59 5.37 -7.80 -0.69
N GLN A 60 5.29 -7.95 -2.02
CA GLN A 60 5.93 -9.01 -2.77
C GLN A 60 6.81 -8.38 -3.85
N ALA A 61 8.11 -8.63 -3.79
CA ALA A 61 9.05 -8.26 -4.83
C ALA A 61 9.23 -9.41 -5.82
N ASP A 62 9.43 -9.09 -7.09
CA ASP A 62 9.65 -10.11 -8.10
C ASP A 62 11.01 -10.81 -7.90
N ASN A 63 12.04 -10.01 -7.59
CA ASN A 63 13.46 -10.41 -7.49
C ASN A 63 14.16 -9.74 -6.28
N GLU A 64 15.37 -10.20 -5.94
CA GLU A 64 16.19 -9.62 -4.84
C GLU A 64 16.52 -8.14 -5.02
N LYS A 65 16.64 -7.67 -6.26
CA LYS A 65 16.86 -6.23 -6.56
C LYS A 65 15.61 -5.38 -6.37
N ALA A 66 14.42 -5.98 -6.49
CA ALA A 66 13.15 -5.28 -6.38
C ALA A 66 12.78 -4.95 -4.93
N MET A 67 13.08 -5.87 -4.00
CA MET A 67 12.79 -5.70 -2.57
C MET A 67 13.35 -4.39 -1.98
N PRO A 68 14.66 -4.08 -2.07
CA PRO A 68 15.20 -2.85 -1.50
C PRO A 68 14.65 -1.59 -2.16
N VAL A 69 14.27 -1.66 -3.44
CA VAL A 69 13.65 -0.54 -4.16
C VAL A 69 12.26 -0.22 -3.60
N ILE A 70 11.42 -1.24 -3.39
CA ILE A 70 10.08 -1.05 -2.83
C ILE A 70 10.16 -0.52 -1.38
N LYS A 71 11.08 -1.07 -0.57
CA LYS A 71 11.32 -0.60 0.81
C LYS A 71 11.67 0.90 0.83
N ASP A 72 12.68 1.29 0.04
CA ASP A 72 13.12 2.70 -0.07
C ASP A 72 12.00 3.64 -0.55
N ILE A 73 11.18 3.21 -1.52
CA ILE A 73 10.01 3.98 -1.96
C ILE A 73 9.05 4.21 -0.79
N ILE A 74 8.64 3.15 -0.09
CA ILE A 74 7.67 3.26 1.01
C ILE A 74 8.22 4.16 2.13
N GLU A 75 9.45 3.91 2.56
CA GLU A 75 10.10 4.65 3.64
C GLU A 75 10.22 6.15 3.31
N ARG A 76 10.75 6.50 2.14
CA ARG A 76 10.92 7.91 1.75
C ARG A 76 9.61 8.67 1.70
N HIS A 77 8.56 8.07 1.13
CA HIS A 77 7.28 8.74 0.99
C HIS A 77 6.57 8.84 2.34
N LEU A 78 6.58 7.76 3.14
CA LEU A 78 5.92 7.77 4.43
C LEU A 78 6.61 8.74 5.41
N VAL A 79 7.94 8.73 5.51
CA VAL A 79 8.70 9.71 6.32
C VAL A 79 8.44 11.14 5.87
N LYS A 80 8.27 11.38 4.57
CA LYS A 80 7.96 12.72 4.05
C LYS A 80 6.57 13.21 4.46
N PHE A 81 5.58 12.31 4.55
CA PHE A 81 4.22 12.66 5.00
C PHE A 81 4.13 12.74 6.52
N ALA A 82 4.78 11.83 7.22
CA ALA A 82 4.81 11.72 8.67
C ALA A 82 6.03 12.43 9.28
N TRP A 83 6.57 13.45 8.62
CA TRP A 83 7.77 14.18 9.08
C TRP A 83 7.64 14.83 10.46
N ARG A 84 6.40 14.90 11.01
CA ARG A 84 6.10 15.40 12.35
C ARG A 84 6.03 14.29 13.41
N GLU A 85 6.16 13.03 13.01
CA GLU A 85 6.04 11.83 13.84
C GLU A 85 7.27 10.93 13.64
N GLU A 86 7.71 10.27 14.71
CA GLU A 86 8.82 9.33 14.63
C GLU A 86 8.30 7.95 14.24
N LEU A 87 8.39 7.63 12.95
CA LEU A 87 7.98 6.33 12.43
C LEU A 87 9.12 5.33 12.48
N THR A 88 8.85 4.16 13.06
CA THR A 88 9.77 3.02 13.06
C THR A 88 9.26 1.97 12.10
N PHE A 89 10.11 1.54 11.17
CA PHE A 89 9.80 0.50 10.19
C PHE A 89 10.43 -0.82 10.63
N GLN A 90 9.61 -1.80 10.99
CA GLN A 90 10.08 -3.14 11.35
C GLN A 90 9.94 -4.09 10.17
N TRP A 91 10.90 -4.03 9.24
CA TRP A 91 10.88 -4.91 8.07
C TRP A 91 11.21 -6.36 8.43
N VAL A 92 10.30 -7.26 8.08
CA VAL A 92 10.48 -8.72 8.17
C VAL A 92 10.38 -9.34 6.78
N ASN A 93 11.13 -10.40 6.52
CA ASN A 93 11.15 -11.08 5.21
C ASN A 93 10.08 -12.19 5.12
N GLU A 94 8.92 -11.91 5.69
CA GLU A 94 7.76 -12.79 5.73
C GLU A 94 6.47 -11.96 5.62
N ILE A 95 5.40 -12.59 5.17
CA ILE A 95 4.04 -12.03 5.19
C ILE A 95 3.11 -13.12 5.73
N PRO A 96 2.03 -12.76 6.45
CA PRO A 96 1.05 -13.75 6.88
C PRO A 96 0.31 -14.34 5.66
N ALA A 97 -0.16 -15.58 5.78
CA ALA A 97 -0.82 -16.31 4.69
C ALA A 97 -2.07 -15.59 4.16
N GLU A 98 -2.82 -14.92 5.03
CA GLU A 98 -3.95 -14.05 4.67
C GLU A 98 -3.55 -12.93 3.70
N ALA A 99 -2.47 -12.20 3.98
CA ALA A 99 -1.99 -11.14 3.11
C ALA A 99 -1.45 -11.69 1.79
N GLU A 100 -0.82 -12.87 1.82
CA GLU A 100 -0.38 -13.56 0.62
C GLU A 100 -1.55 -13.92 -0.31
N GLU A 101 -2.64 -14.45 0.24
CA GLU A 101 -3.85 -14.79 -0.51
C GLU A 101 -4.45 -13.55 -1.19
N ILE A 102 -4.49 -12.42 -0.48
CA ILE A 102 -4.96 -11.14 -1.04
C ILE A 102 -4.06 -10.68 -2.20
N LEU A 103 -2.73 -10.75 -2.03
CA LEU A 103 -1.78 -10.38 -3.09
C LEU A 103 -1.86 -11.29 -4.33
N LEU A 104 -2.22 -12.55 -4.14
CA LEU A 104 -2.43 -13.54 -5.19
C LEU A 104 -3.86 -13.53 -5.76
N SER A 105 -4.75 -12.73 -5.21
CA SER A 105 -6.15 -12.67 -5.64
C SER A 105 -6.28 -12.11 -7.06
N PRO A 106 -7.23 -12.61 -7.88
CA PRO A 106 -7.43 -12.15 -9.25
C PRO A 106 -7.80 -10.67 -9.32
N ALA A 107 -8.49 -10.13 -8.31
CA ALA A 107 -8.76 -8.69 -8.19
C ALA A 107 -7.48 -7.83 -8.17
N PHE A 108 -6.36 -8.39 -7.71
CA PHE A 108 -5.05 -7.74 -7.73
C PHE A 108 -4.26 -7.99 -9.03
N MET A 109 -4.53 -9.11 -9.70
CA MET A 109 -3.85 -9.49 -10.96
C MET A 109 -4.52 -8.87 -12.19
N THR A 110 -5.82 -8.62 -12.13
CA THR A 110 -6.55 -7.87 -13.15
C THR A 110 -6.29 -6.39 -12.92
N ALA A 111 -5.18 -5.88 -13.44
CA ALA A 111 -5.07 -4.44 -13.68
C ALA A 111 -6.31 -4.04 -14.50
N PRO A 112 -7.06 -2.99 -14.11
CA PRO A 112 -8.07 -2.47 -15.00
C PRO A 112 -7.33 -2.06 -16.27
N GLU A 113 -7.65 -2.69 -17.41
CA GLU A 113 -7.49 -2.02 -18.69
C GLU A 113 -8.19 -0.67 -18.54
N SER A 114 -7.41 0.39 -18.33
CA SER A 114 -7.80 1.81 -18.26
C SER A 114 -9.30 2.06 -18.37
N ASN A 115 -10.06 1.83 -17.29
CA ASN A 115 -11.45 2.26 -17.25
C ASN A 115 -11.49 3.59 -16.52
N ASP A 116 -11.34 4.65 -17.31
CA ASP A 116 -11.80 6.00 -17.01
C ASP A 116 -13.31 5.92 -16.67
N GLN A 117 -13.65 5.57 -15.43
CA GLN A 117 -14.98 5.77 -14.88
C GLN A 117 -14.86 6.47 -13.54
N LYS A 118 -14.76 7.79 -13.69
CA LYS A 118 -15.15 8.78 -12.72
C LYS A 118 -16.69 8.73 -12.55
N GLU A 119 -17.17 7.83 -11.70
CA GLU A 119 -18.55 7.82 -11.20
C GLU A 119 -18.43 8.00 -9.67
N GLY A 120 -19.06 8.92 -8.96
CA GLY A 120 -20.05 9.94 -9.21
C GLY A 120 -20.36 10.49 -7.82
N ALA A 121 -20.34 11.80 -7.65
CA ALA A 121 -20.79 12.44 -6.42
C ALA A 121 -22.33 12.36 -6.33
N GLY A 122 -22.87 12.26 -5.11
CA GLY A 122 -24.31 12.31 -4.81
C GLY A 122 -24.78 10.94 -4.32
N GLU A 123 -25.38 10.81 -3.14
CA GLU A 123 -26.59 11.52 -2.75
C GLU A 123 -26.61 11.67 -1.22
N GLN A 124 -26.77 12.91 -0.76
CA GLN A 124 -27.16 13.19 0.62
C GLN A 124 -28.66 12.93 0.74
N ALA A 125 -29.04 12.03 1.65
CA ALA A 125 -30.43 11.86 2.03
C ALA A 125 -30.86 13.01 2.96
N HIS A 126 -31.81 13.82 2.50
CA HIS A 126 -32.74 14.57 3.33
C HIS A 126 -34.15 14.37 2.80
#